data_AF-A0A101FWR5-F1
#
_entry.id   AF-A0A101FWR5-F1
#
_cell.length_a   1.000
_cell.length_b   1.000
_cell.length_c   1.000
_cell.angle_alpha   90.00
_cell.angle_beta   90.00
_cell.angle_gamma   90.00
#
_symmetry.space_group_name_H-M   'P 1'
#
loop_
_entity.id
_entity.type
_entity.pdbx_description
1 polymer ?
#
loop_
_entity_poly.entity_id
_entity_poly.type
_entity_poly.pdbx_seq_one_letter_code
_entity_poly.pdbx_strand_id
1 'polypeptide(L)'
;MLEITPFPTRPAYGPGELVDYIAQSGDTLDALAARFNTTVVEIRDANTFIPQDATTMPPGMPMKIPIYHRPLWGTPYQILPDAAFVNGPDVSNFNTQAFIVQHQGWFSRYSAWAFDGTRNAGEIVDYVGINYSISPKILLALLDYLGGAFTDAALSGGERNILGLESDYWTGVYLQLSYASNLLNDAFYLWREGSLIEFELEDGSLIRPDPWQNAATVSLQYFFSKTLSVQGFHQAIGPDGFIKTYQKLFGDPWTIEPHIPGSLVQPEMILPYEKDEVWAFTGGPHTGWGSMAPWSALDFAPPSTITGCYESSVPTTAVADGVVVRDGEGMLVLDLDGDGDEHTGWVVFYLHVAERDRVPVGTLVKAGDFLGYPSCEGGRSTGTHIHIARKFNGEWMVADGVVPFVLSGWRPERGSVPYKGWLVKGDMRVLASDNPDYQSMIPVD
;
A
#
# COMPACT_ATOMS: atom_id res chain seq x y z
N MET A 1 -34.83 12.01 -11.59
CA MET A 1 -33.54 12.33 -10.95
C MET A 1 -33.63 11.85 -9.53
N LEU A 2 -32.77 10.92 -9.11
CA LEU A 2 -32.65 10.59 -7.70
C LEU A 2 -32.04 11.80 -6.99
N GLU A 3 -32.75 12.30 -5.98
CA GLU A 3 -32.37 13.47 -5.20
C GLU A 3 -31.15 13.11 -4.33
N ILE A 4 -30.03 13.82 -4.50
CA ILE A 4 -28.83 13.60 -3.68
C ILE A 4 -29.05 14.35 -2.36
N THR A 5 -29.05 13.64 -1.24
CA THR A 5 -29.04 14.27 0.09
C THR A 5 -27.77 15.12 0.21
N PRO A 6 -27.86 16.44 0.41
CA PRO A 6 -26.69 17.29 0.55
C PRO A 6 -25.80 16.81 1.68
N PHE A 7 -24.48 16.73 1.43
CA PHE A 7 -23.54 16.40 2.49
C PHE A 7 -23.53 17.51 3.56
N PRO A 8 -23.41 17.14 4.85
CA PRO A 8 -23.15 18.14 5.88
C PRO A 8 -21.83 18.86 5.56
N THR A 9 -21.80 20.17 5.75
CA THR A 9 -20.60 20.99 5.55
C THR A 9 -19.99 21.37 6.89
N ARG A 10 -18.65 21.48 6.92
CA ARG A 10 -17.94 22.05 8.07
C ARG A 10 -18.17 23.58 8.12
N PRO A 11 -18.16 24.20 9.31
CA PRO A 11 -18.13 25.65 9.41
C PRO A 11 -16.82 26.20 8.83
N ALA A 12 -16.80 27.49 8.51
CA ALA A 12 -15.55 28.20 8.25
C ALA A 12 -14.81 28.42 9.57
N TYR A 13 -13.50 28.20 9.56
CA TYR A 13 -12.64 28.39 10.73
C TYR A 13 -11.75 29.62 10.56
N GLY A 14 -11.48 30.32 11.66
CA GLY A 14 -10.50 31.39 11.70
C GLY A 14 -9.07 30.87 11.50
N PRO A 15 -8.13 31.71 11.01
CA PRO A 15 -6.72 31.32 10.91
C PRO A 15 -6.14 30.93 12.28
N GLY A 16 -5.52 29.75 12.36
CA GLY A 16 -4.92 29.23 13.58
C GLY A 16 -5.94 28.80 14.65
N GLU A 17 -7.23 28.73 14.31
CA GLU A 17 -8.25 28.26 15.24
C GLU A 17 -7.95 26.81 15.64
N LEU A 18 -8.02 26.52 16.95
CA LEU A 18 -7.80 25.17 17.46
C LEU A 18 -9.07 24.34 17.28
N VAL A 19 -8.98 23.32 16.44
CA VAL A 19 -10.07 22.36 16.23
C VAL A 19 -9.78 21.03 16.92
N ASP A 20 -10.84 20.35 17.33
CA ASP A 20 -10.76 19.00 17.89
C ASP A 20 -10.46 17.97 16.81
N TYR A 21 -9.48 17.12 17.07
CA TYR A 21 -9.10 16.00 16.23
C TYR A 21 -8.92 14.75 17.07
N ILE A 22 -9.38 13.61 16.57
CA ILE A 22 -9.09 12.31 17.15
C ILE A 22 -8.15 11.61 16.18
N ALA A 23 -6.95 11.26 16.64
CA ALA A 23 -5.96 10.56 15.83
C ALA A 23 -6.53 9.24 15.29
N GLN A 24 -6.22 8.95 14.04
CA GLN A 24 -6.63 7.77 13.29
C GLN A 24 -5.42 6.86 13.06
N SER A 25 -5.69 5.60 12.67
CA SER A 25 -4.64 4.63 12.33
C SER A 25 -3.66 5.21 11.33
N GLY A 26 -2.37 5.18 11.64
CA GLY A 26 -1.30 5.62 10.74
C GLY A 26 -1.16 7.13 10.56
N ASP A 27 -1.81 7.96 11.37
CA ASP A 27 -1.59 9.41 11.32
C ASP A 27 -0.16 9.78 11.70
N THR A 28 0.38 10.77 10.99
CA THR A 28 1.69 11.37 11.23
C THR A 28 1.54 12.88 11.33
N LEU A 29 2.43 13.54 12.07
CA LEU A 29 2.33 15.00 12.22
C LEU A 29 2.53 15.74 10.90
N ASP A 30 3.40 15.24 10.01
CA ASP A 30 3.65 15.83 8.70
C ASP A 30 2.39 15.79 7.82
N ALA A 31 1.71 14.64 7.78
CA ALA A 31 0.48 14.50 7.01
C ALA A 31 -0.66 15.36 7.60
N LEU A 32 -0.81 15.38 8.92
CA LEU A 32 -1.79 16.24 9.58
C LEU A 32 -1.52 17.73 9.32
N ALA A 33 -0.25 18.15 9.35
CA ALA A 33 0.13 19.52 9.02
C ALA A 33 -0.30 19.90 7.60
N ALA A 34 -0.05 19.03 6.62
CA ALA A 34 -0.46 19.26 5.24
C ALA A 34 -1.99 19.34 5.05
N ARG A 35 -2.73 18.40 5.67
CA ARG A 35 -4.20 18.31 5.58
C ARG A 35 -4.90 19.53 6.20
N PHE A 36 -4.42 19.97 7.38
CA PHE A 36 -4.98 21.11 8.11
C PHE A 36 -4.36 22.46 7.71
N ASN A 37 -3.44 22.45 6.72
CA ASN A 37 -2.74 23.63 6.22
C ASN A 37 -1.98 24.39 7.32
N THR A 38 -1.34 23.65 8.21
CA THR A 38 -0.63 24.16 9.40
C THR A 38 0.79 23.61 9.42
N THR A 39 1.51 23.78 10.53
CA THR A 39 2.87 23.25 10.69
C THR A 39 2.97 22.21 11.81
N VAL A 40 3.94 21.30 11.70
CA VAL A 40 4.26 20.35 12.78
C VAL A 40 4.58 21.07 14.09
N VAL A 41 5.27 22.21 14.01
CA VAL A 41 5.59 23.05 15.18
C VAL A 41 4.32 23.51 15.87
N GLU A 42 3.39 24.10 15.13
CA GLU A 42 2.10 24.55 15.69
C GLU A 42 1.26 23.40 16.27
N ILE A 43 1.26 22.22 15.63
CA ILE A 43 0.60 21.03 16.18
C ILE A 43 1.26 20.60 17.50
N ARG A 44 2.59 20.56 17.58
CA ARG A 44 3.30 20.18 18.81
C ARG A 44 3.09 21.19 19.93
N ASP A 45 3.07 22.49 19.62
CA ASP A 45 2.81 23.54 20.60
C ASP A 45 1.41 23.41 21.20
N ALA A 46 0.42 23.02 20.39
CA ALA A 46 -0.94 22.75 20.85
C ALA A 46 -1.09 21.40 21.58
N ASN A 47 -0.14 20.47 21.42
CA ASN A 47 -0.18 19.11 21.95
C ASN A 47 1.16 18.72 22.60
N THR A 48 1.54 19.43 23.66
CA THR A 48 2.86 19.28 24.32
C THR A 48 3.13 17.90 24.94
N PHE A 49 2.13 17.02 24.96
CA PHE A 49 2.23 15.64 25.43
C PHE A 49 2.74 14.67 24.35
N ILE A 50 2.86 15.10 23.08
CA ILE A 50 3.41 14.28 22.00
C ILE A 50 4.94 14.25 22.10
N PRO A 51 5.57 13.07 22.27
CA PRO A 51 7.02 12.93 22.28
C PRO A 51 7.67 13.44 20.98
N GLN A 52 8.90 13.94 21.07
CA GLN A 52 9.61 14.46 19.89
C GLN A 52 9.97 13.37 18.88
N ASP A 53 10.19 12.15 19.35
CA ASP A 53 10.52 10.95 18.60
C ASP A 53 9.28 10.13 18.19
N ALA A 54 8.06 10.61 18.45
CA ALA A 54 6.84 9.94 18.02
C ALA A 54 6.75 9.89 16.49
N THR A 55 6.59 8.68 15.94
CA THR A 55 6.45 8.43 14.49
C THR A 55 4.98 8.51 14.05
N THR A 56 4.16 7.58 14.55
CA THR A 56 2.71 7.48 14.28
C THR A 56 1.91 7.88 15.52
N MET A 57 0.74 8.47 15.32
CA MET A 57 -0.15 8.86 16.43
C MET A 57 -1.00 7.65 16.87
N PRO A 58 -1.19 7.42 18.18
CA PRO A 58 -2.09 6.38 18.68
C PRO A 58 -3.53 6.62 18.23
N PRO A 59 -4.22 5.63 17.63
CA PRO A 59 -5.64 5.73 17.31
C PRO A 59 -6.48 6.08 18.55
N GLY A 60 -7.43 7.00 18.39
CA GLY A 60 -8.27 7.48 19.50
C GLY A 60 -7.63 8.59 20.35
N MET A 61 -6.37 8.96 20.10
CA MET A 61 -5.70 10.02 20.86
C MET A 61 -6.34 11.40 20.55
N PRO A 62 -6.87 12.12 21.55
CA PRO A 62 -7.41 13.46 21.35
C PRO A 62 -6.28 14.45 21.08
N MET A 63 -6.49 15.34 20.12
CA MET A 63 -5.53 16.36 19.68
C MET A 63 -6.23 17.69 19.43
N LYS A 64 -5.48 18.78 19.56
CA LYS A 64 -5.86 20.13 19.12
C LYS A 64 -5.05 20.51 17.91
N ILE A 65 -5.68 20.73 16.76
CA ILE A 65 -4.95 21.09 15.53
C ILE A 65 -5.25 22.56 15.19
N PRO A 66 -4.25 23.44 15.08
CA PRO A 66 -4.43 24.76 14.51
C PRO A 66 -4.77 24.64 13.02
N ILE A 67 -5.88 25.21 12.58
CA ILE A 67 -6.35 25.09 11.19
C ILE A 67 -6.21 26.40 10.43
N TYR A 68 -5.81 26.30 9.15
CA TYR A 68 -5.86 27.42 8.21
C TYR A 68 -6.79 27.05 7.05
N HIS A 69 -8.08 27.35 7.25
CA HIS A 69 -9.19 26.90 6.41
C HIS A 69 -8.94 27.09 4.89
N ARG A 70 -9.09 25.99 4.13
CA ARG A 70 -9.15 25.98 2.67
C ARG A 70 -10.61 25.70 2.27
N PRO A 71 -11.27 26.57 1.48
CA PRO A 71 -12.67 26.35 1.09
C PRO A 71 -12.82 25.12 0.19
N LEU A 72 -14.07 24.68 -0.05
CA LEU A 72 -14.43 23.55 -0.92
C LEU A 72 -14.07 22.17 -0.37
N TRP A 73 -14.20 21.98 0.94
CA TRP A 73 -14.12 20.64 1.52
C TRP A 73 -15.29 19.77 1.07
N GLY A 74 -14.97 18.50 0.78
CA GLY A 74 -15.90 17.44 0.48
C GLY A 74 -16.67 16.99 1.72
N THR A 75 -17.35 15.85 1.59
CA THR A 75 -18.14 15.26 2.68
C THR A 75 -17.27 14.93 3.90
N PRO A 76 -17.77 15.12 5.14
CA PRO A 76 -17.14 14.59 6.35
C PRO A 76 -17.49 13.10 6.59
N TYR A 77 -18.34 12.49 5.74
CA TYR A 77 -18.68 11.08 5.86
C TYR A 77 -17.46 10.20 5.55
N GLN A 78 -17.08 9.35 6.49
CA GLN A 78 -16.04 8.34 6.30
C GLN A 78 -16.68 7.06 5.76
N ILE A 79 -16.14 6.52 4.67
CA ILE A 79 -16.71 5.36 3.97
C ILE A 79 -16.25 4.06 4.64
N LEU A 80 -14.94 3.91 4.91
CA LEU A 80 -14.33 2.74 5.55
C LEU A 80 -13.21 3.18 6.50
N PRO A 81 -12.91 2.42 7.57
CA PRO A 81 -11.66 2.57 8.31
C PRO A 81 -10.48 2.01 7.52
N ASP A 82 -9.27 2.55 7.76
CA ASP A 82 -8.04 2.10 7.09
C ASP A 82 -7.74 0.61 7.31
N ALA A 83 -8.10 0.06 8.47
CA ALA A 83 -7.91 -1.36 8.78
C ALA A 83 -8.76 -2.31 7.92
N ALA A 84 -9.87 -1.83 7.35
CA ALA A 84 -10.68 -2.59 6.39
C ALA A 84 -10.10 -2.54 4.96
N PHE A 85 -9.18 -1.61 4.71
CA PHE A 85 -8.62 -1.38 3.38
C PHE A 85 -7.43 -2.26 3.07
N VAL A 86 -6.53 -2.40 4.02
CA VAL A 86 -5.30 -3.17 3.85
C VAL A 86 -5.60 -4.67 3.86
N ASN A 87 -4.79 -5.46 3.15
CA ASN A 87 -4.77 -6.91 3.31
C ASN A 87 -4.08 -7.25 4.65
N GLY A 88 -4.76 -6.93 5.75
CA GLY A 88 -4.24 -7.00 7.12
C GLY A 88 -5.04 -7.92 8.04
N PRO A 89 -4.97 -7.76 9.37
CA PRO A 89 -5.47 -8.75 10.34
C PRO A 89 -6.97 -9.12 10.21
N ASP A 90 -7.80 -8.22 9.67
CA ASP A 90 -9.24 -8.46 9.45
C ASP A 90 -9.54 -9.56 8.39
N VAL A 91 -8.56 -9.89 7.56
CA VAL A 91 -8.71 -10.87 6.47
C VAL A 91 -7.87 -12.13 6.63
N SER A 92 -7.10 -12.26 7.72
CA SER A 92 -6.32 -13.47 8.05
C SER A 92 -7.11 -14.78 7.97
N ASN A 93 -8.39 -14.74 8.39
CA ASN A 93 -9.28 -15.90 8.37
C ASN A 93 -10.34 -15.86 7.26
N PHE A 94 -10.24 -14.92 6.33
CA PHE A 94 -11.21 -14.75 5.26
C PHE A 94 -10.88 -15.70 4.10
N ASN A 95 -11.81 -16.61 3.79
CA ASN A 95 -11.69 -17.49 2.62
C ASN A 95 -12.48 -16.93 1.44
N THR A 96 -11.78 -16.26 0.53
CA THR A 96 -12.37 -15.56 -0.62
C THR A 96 -13.16 -16.50 -1.53
N GLN A 97 -12.60 -17.66 -1.89
CA GLN A 97 -13.30 -18.60 -2.78
C GLN A 97 -14.56 -19.18 -2.12
N ALA A 98 -14.48 -19.55 -0.84
CA ALA A 98 -15.65 -20.04 -0.10
C ALA A 98 -16.73 -18.96 0.01
N PHE A 99 -16.33 -17.70 0.26
CA PHE A 99 -17.26 -16.57 0.27
C PHE A 99 -17.96 -16.42 -1.08
N ILE A 100 -17.20 -16.41 -2.19
CA ILE A 100 -17.75 -16.26 -3.54
C ILE A 100 -18.74 -17.38 -3.88
N VAL A 101 -18.42 -18.64 -3.54
CA VAL A 101 -19.30 -19.80 -3.83
C VAL A 101 -20.59 -19.76 -3.02
N GLN A 102 -20.57 -19.20 -1.80
CA GLN A 102 -21.77 -19.03 -0.98
C GLN A 102 -22.70 -17.91 -1.50
N HIS A 103 -22.15 -16.98 -2.29
CA HIS A 103 -22.92 -15.91 -2.90
C HIS A 103 -23.37 -16.30 -4.31
N GLN A 104 -24.59 -15.89 -4.68
CA GLN A 104 -25.10 -16.07 -6.04
C GLN A 104 -24.44 -15.07 -6.99
N GLY A 105 -24.86 -15.04 -8.25
CA GLY A 105 -24.37 -14.11 -9.26
C GLY A 105 -23.38 -14.72 -10.24
N TRP A 106 -22.90 -13.91 -11.18
CA TRP A 106 -22.07 -14.37 -12.29
C TRP A 106 -20.65 -14.73 -11.84
N PHE A 107 -20.14 -14.08 -10.79
CA PHE A 107 -18.73 -14.19 -10.42
C PHE A 107 -18.37 -15.57 -9.83
N SER A 108 -19.32 -16.27 -9.22
CA SER A 108 -19.12 -17.63 -8.72
C SER A 108 -18.73 -18.67 -9.77
N ARG A 109 -18.96 -18.37 -11.05
CA ARG A 109 -18.62 -19.23 -12.21
C ARG A 109 -17.52 -18.63 -13.08
N TYR A 110 -16.89 -17.55 -12.63
CA TYR A 110 -15.89 -16.84 -13.39
C TYR A 110 -14.51 -17.49 -13.27
N SER A 111 -13.80 -17.52 -14.40
CA SER A 111 -12.40 -17.91 -14.48
C SER A 111 -11.74 -17.18 -15.65
N ALA A 112 -10.49 -16.77 -15.48
CA ALA A 112 -9.73 -16.10 -16.53
C ALA A 112 -8.24 -16.40 -16.41
N TRP A 113 -7.49 -16.11 -17.47
CA TRP A 113 -6.05 -16.09 -17.41
C TRP A 113 -5.57 -14.91 -16.55
N ALA A 114 -4.80 -15.19 -15.50
CA ALA A 114 -4.24 -14.20 -14.60
C ALA A 114 -2.75 -14.49 -14.37
N PHE A 115 -1.92 -13.62 -14.93
CA PHE A 115 -0.45 -13.70 -14.94
C PHE A 115 0.10 -14.91 -15.71
N ASP A 116 0.27 -16.05 -15.05
CA ASP A 116 0.95 -17.27 -15.51
C ASP A 116 0.01 -18.47 -15.70
N GLY A 117 -1.29 -18.32 -15.42
CA GLY A 117 -2.25 -19.41 -15.59
C GLY A 117 -3.71 -19.02 -15.49
N THR A 118 -4.59 -19.99 -15.80
CA THR A 118 -6.03 -19.84 -15.59
C THR A 118 -6.35 -19.95 -14.11
N ARG A 119 -7.05 -18.94 -13.58
CA ARG A 119 -7.46 -18.82 -12.17
C ARG A 119 -8.97 -18.75 -12.06
N ASN A 120 -9.53 -19.31 -10.99
CA ASN A 120 -10.92 -19.10 -10.61
C ASN A 120 -11.11 -17.71 -9.98
N ALA A 121 -12.37 -17.31 -9.77
CA ALA A 121 -12.73 -16.00 -9.24
C ALA A 121 -12.03 -15.65 -7.91
N GLY A 122 -11.99 -16.57 -6.94
CA GLY A 122 -11.33 -16.37 -5.65
C GLY A 122 -9.82 -16.23 -5.80
N GLU A 123 -9.19 -17.12 -6.58
CA GLU A 123 -7.75 -17.05 -6.86
C GLU A 123 -7.34 -15.75 -7.54
N ILE A 124 -8.18 -15.18 -8.43
CA ILE A 124 -7.91 -13.88 -9.05
C ILE A 124 -7.91 -12.77 -7.99
N VAL A 125 -8.92 -12.76 -7.12
CA VAL A 125 -9.06 -11.74 -6.07
C VAL A 125 -7.94 -11.87 -5.04
N ASP A 126 -7.61 -13.08 -4.60
CA ASP A 126 -6.51 -13.32 -3.66
C ASP A 126 -5.16 -12.96 -4.29
N TYR A 127 -4.93 -13.32 -5.55
CA TYR A 127 -3.69 -12.97 -6.25
C TYR A 127 -3.49 -11.45 -6.34
N VAL A 128 -4.54 -10.68 -6.60
CA VAL A 128 -4.47 -9.22 -6.61
C VAL A 128 -4.34 -8.67 -5.19
N GLY A 129 -5.19 -9.12 -4.26
CA GLY A 129 -5.26 -8.63 -2.88
C GLY A 129 -3.95 -8.83 -2.12
N ILE A 130 -3.34 -10.02 -2.23
CA ILE A 130 -2.07 -10.34 -1.58
C ILE A 130 -0.93 -9.49 -2.12
N ASN A 131 -0.81 -9.36 -3.45
CA ASN A 131 0.33 -8.69 -4.05
C ASN A 131 0.24 -7.16 -3.95
N TYR A 132 -0.95 -6.57 -4.09
CA TYR A 132 -1.15 -5.14 -3.84
C TYR A 132 -1.33 -4.81 -2.36
N SER A 133 -1.49 -5.81 -1.50
CA SER A 133 -1.81 -5.68 -0.08
C SER A 133 -3.10 -4.88 0.18
N ILE A 134 -4.13 -5.16 -0.62
CA ILE A 134 -5.49 -4.60 -0.51
C ILE A 134 -6.45 -5.71 -0.09
N SER A 135 -7.33 -5.41 0.86
CA SER A 135 -8.32 -6.35 1.38
C SER A 135 -9.16 -6.98 0.24
N PRO A 136 -9.24 -8.32 0.15
CA PRO A 136 -10.12 -8.98 -0.81
C PRO A 136 -11.59 -8.57 -0.62
N LYS A 137 -12.01 -8.20 0.60
CA LYS A 137 -13.37 -7.70 0.87
C LYS A 137 -13.68 -6.42 0.09
N ILE A 138 -12.72 -5.49 -0.02
CA ILE A 138 -12.89 -4.27 -0.84
C ILE A 138 -12.99 -4.62 -2.32
N LEU A 139 -12.10 -5.48 -2.82
CA LEU A 139 -12.10 -5.89 -4.23
C LEU A 139 -13.43 -6.53 -4.63
N LEU A 140 -13.97 -7.41 -3.78
CA LEU A 140 -15.28 -8.03 -3.96
C LEU A 140 -16.43 -7.01 -3.89
N ALA A 141 -16.40 -6.08 -2.93
CA ALA A 141 -17.42 -5.04 -2.83
C ALA A 141 -17.42 -4.11 -4.05
N LEU A 142 -16.25 -3.76 -4.59
CA LEU A 142 -16.15 -2.93 -5.80
C LEU A 142 -16.67 -3.67 -7.03
N LEU A 143 -16.34 -4.96 -7.17
CA LEU A 143 -16.86 -5.80 -8.24
C LEU A 143 -18.38 -5.95 -8.19
N ASP A 144 -18.99 -6.02 -7.00
CA ASP A 144 -20.45 -6.05 -6.89
C ASP A 144 -21.07 -4.66 -7.13
N TYR A 145 -20.47 -3.60 -6.58
CA TYR A 145 -20.98 -2.24 -6.72
C TYR A 145 -20.97 -1.73 -8.16
N LEU A 146 -19.91 -2.02 -8.92
CA LEU A 146 -19.75 -1.54 -10.30
C LEU A 146 -20.12 -2.59 -11.35
N GLY A 147 -19.87 -3.88 -11.06
CA GLY A 147 -20.01 -4.97 -12.02
C GLY A 147 -21.09 -6.00 -11.67
N GLY A 148 -21.83 -5.82 -10.57
CA GLY A 148 -22.92 -6.72 -10.17
C GLY A 148 -22.46 -8.15 -9.89
N ALA A 149 -21.22 -8.37 -9.45
CA ALA A 149 -20.60 -9.69 -9.23
C ALA A 149 -21.49 -10.70 -8.48
N PHE A 150 -22.22 -10.24 -7.46
CA PHE A 150 -23.12 -11.06 -6.65
C PHE A 150 -24.60 -10.73 -6.89
N THR A 151 -24.88 -9.56 -7.47
CA THR A 151 -26.23 -9.06 -7.74
C THR A 151 -26.81 -9.60 -9.05
N ASP A 152 -26.00 -9.70 -10.10
CA ASP A 152 -26.45 -10.08 -11.44
C ASP A 152 -26.20 -11.56 -11.72
N ALA A 153 -27.23 -12.27 -12.19
CA ALA A 153 -27.15 -13.71 -12.45
C ALA A 153 -26.16 -14.08 -13.58
N ALA A 154 -25.92 -13.17 -14.52
CA ALA A 154 -25.01 -13.34 -15.65
C ALA A 154 -24.34 -12.01 -15.97
N LEU A 155 -23.08 -12.06 -16.42
CA LEU A 155 -22.34 -10.88 -16.86
C LEU A 155 -22.96 -10.33 -18.15
N SER A 156 -23.70 -9.23 -18.04
CA SER A 156 -24.31 -8.53 -19.18
C SER A 156 -23.47 -7.30 -19.53
N GLY A 157 -23.10 -7.13 -20.80
CA GLY A 157 -22.27 -6.00 -21.25
C GLY A 157 -20.76 -6.28 -21.36
N GLY A 158 -20.30 -7.46 -20.94
CA GLY A 158 -18.90 -7.88 -21.02
C GLY A 158 -18.05 -7.39 -19.85
N GLU A 159 -16.78 -7.79 -19.83
CA GLU A 159 -15.86 -7.57 -18.69
C GLU A 159 -14.81 -6.48 -18.93
N ARG A 160 -14.80 -5.84 -20.12
CA ARG A 160 -13.69 -4.98 -20.55
C ARG A 160 -13.37 -3.88 -19.53
N ASN A 161 -14.39 -3.13 -19.11
CA ASN A 161 -14.29 -2.03 -18.14
C ASN A 161 -15.19 -2.32 -16.93
N ILE A 162 -15.11 -3.53 -16.36
CA ILE A 162 -16.03 -3.99 -15.31
C ILE A 162 -15.99 -3.13 -14.04
N LEU A 163 -14.90 -2.38 -13.82
CA LEU A 163 -14.75 -1.42 -12.72
C LEU A 163 -14.79 0.05 -13.20
N GLY A 164 -15.33 0.31 -14.39
CA GLY A 164 -15.44 1.66 -14.94
C GLY A 164 -14.12 2.30 -15.37
N LEU A 165 -13.01 1.56 -15.34
CA LEU A 165 -11.70 2.05 -15.76
C LEU A 165 -11.51 1.83 -17.26
N GLU A 166 -11.48 2.90 -18.04
CA GLU A 166 -11.24 2.81 -19.47
C GLU A 166 -9.77 2.48 -19.77
N SER A 167 -9.54 1.37 -20.47
CA SER A 167 -8.20 0.99 -20.93
C SER A 167 -8.26 0.06 -22.14
N ASP A 168 -7.29 0.21 -23.04
CA ASP A 168 -7.06 -0.75 -24.13
C ASP A 168 -6.18 -1.94 -23.72
N TYR A 169 -5.48 -1.80 -22.59
CA TYR A 169 -4.55 -2.80 -22.07
C TYR A 169 -5.12 -3.53 -20.85
N TRP A 170 -5.64 -2.78 -19.87
CA TRP A 170 -6.15 -3.33 -18.61
C TRP A 170 -7.61 -3.78 -18.73
N THR A 171 -7.86 -4.85 -19.48
CA THR A 171 -9.23 -5.31 -19.79
C THR A 171 -9.56 -6.66 -19.16
N GLY A 172 -10.81 -6.86 -18.75
CA GLY A 172 -11.25 -8.07 -18.06
C GLY A 172 -11.02 -7.99 -16.55
N VAL A 173 -11.65 -8.88 -15.78
CA VAL A 173 -11.73 -8.75 -14.32
C VAL A 173 -10.36 -8.68 -13.65
N TYR A 174 -9.44 -9.60 -13.99
CA TYR A 174 -8.10 -9.63 -13.40
C TYR A 174 -7.34 -8.31 -13.61
N LEU A 175 -7.26 -7.84 -14.85
CA LEU A 175 -6.49 -6.64 -15.18
C LEU A 175 -7.17 -5.35 -14.68
N GLN A 176 -8.50 -5.30 -14.66
CA GLN A 176 -9.25 -4.20 -14.04
C GLN A 176 -9.03 -4.14 -12.53
N LEU A 177 -9.03 -5.28 -11.83
CA LEU A 177 -8.69 -5.35 -10.40
C LEU A 177 -7.24 -4.89 -10.13
N SER A 178 -6.29 -5.31 -10.97
CA SER A 178 -4.89 -4.86 -10.88
C SER A 178 -4.76 -3.34 -11.10
N TYR A 179 -5.48 -2.78 -12.07
CA TYR A 179 -5.46 -1.33 -12.32
C TYR A 179 -6.17 -0.55 -11.19
N ALA A 180 -7.33 -1.03 -10.73
CA ALA A 180 -8.01 -0.46 -9.58
C ALA A 180 -7.13 -0.47 -8.33
N SER A 181 -6.40 -1.57 -8.09
CA SER A 181 -5.50 -1.69 -6.94
C SER A 181 -4.34 -0.71 -6.99
N ASN A 182 -3.78 -0.42 -8.18
CA ASN A 182 -2.80 0.66 -8.33
C ASN A 182 -3.39 2.02 -7.92
N LEU A 183 -4.57 2.38 -8.45
CA LEU A 183 -5.21 3.67 -8.16
C LEU A 183 -5.63 3.81 -6.69
N LEU A 184 -6.13 2.72 -6.11
CA LEU A 184 -6.53 2.68 -4.71
C LEU A 184 -5.31 2.87 -3.80
N ASN A 185 -4.23 2.13 -4.02
CA ASN A 185 -2.99 2.33 -3.28
C ASN A 185 -2.43 3.73 -3.49
N ASP A 186 -2.37 4.22 -4.73
CA ASP A 186 -1.81 5.53 -5.03
C ASP A 186 -2.46 6.62 -4.17
N ALA A 187 -3.79 6.72 -4.19
CA ALA A 187 -4.51 7.70 -3.40
C ALA A 187 -4.46 7.44 -1.88
N PHE A 188 -4.46 6.17 -1.45
CA PHE A 188 -4.32 5.81 -0.04
C PHE A 188 -2.99 6.32 0.53
N TYR A 189 -1.88 6.03 -0.16
CA TYR A 189 -0.55 6.40 0.32
C TYR A 189 -0.23 7.88 0.11
N LEU A 190 -0.70 8.50 -0.98
CA LEU A 190 -0.57 9.97 -1.13
C LEU A 190 -1.36 10.72 -0.04
N TRP A 191 -2.51 10.23 0.42
CA TRP A 191 -3.19 10.79 1.60
C TRP A 191 -2.42 10.53 2.89
N ARG A 192 -1.91 9.31 3.08
CA ARG A 192 -1.09 8.91 4.24
C ARG A 192 0.16 9.77 4.37
N GLU A 193 0.78 10.17 3.26
CA GLU A 193 1.96 11.05 3.20
C GLU A 193 1.60 12.56 3.19
N GLY A 194 0.32 12.91 3.09
CA GLY A 194 -0.14 14.31 3.08
C GLY A 194 0.06 15.05 1.75
N SER A 195 0.31 14.33 0.65
CA SER A 195 0.55 14.90 -0.68
C SER A 195 -0.73 14.98 -1.55
N LEU A 196 -1.73 14.14 -1.29
CA LEU A 196 -3.06 14.26 -1.91
C LEU A 196 -3.96 15.14 -1.03
N ILE A 197 -4.08 16.43 -1.36
CA ILE A 197 -4.92 17.39 -0.62
C ILE A 197 -6.13 17.87 -1.42
N GLU A 198 -6.13 17.66 -2.73
CA GLU A 198 -7.21 18.00 -3.65
C GLU A 198 -7.13 17.18 -4.94
N PHE A 199 -8.25 16.99 -5.62
CA PHE A 199 -8.33 16.37 -6.94
C PHE A 199 -9.56 16.89 -7.72
N GLU A 200 -9.58 16.67 -9.04
CA GLU A 200 -10.68 17.10 -9.91
C GLU A 200 -11.60 15.94 -10.31
N LEU A 201 -12.89 16.24 -10.48
CA LEU A 201 -13.87 15.36 -11.10
C LEU A 201 -13.83 15.48 -12.64
N GLU A 202 -14.60 14.63 -13.32
CA GLU A 202 -14.72 14.58 -14.78
C GLU A 202 -15.03 15.96 -15.43
N ASP A 203 -15.85 16.79 -14.77
CA ASP A 203 -16.23 18.12 -15.26
C ASP A 203 -15.24 19.24 -14.90
N GLY A 204 -14.10 18.88 -14.27
CA GLY A 204 -13.08 19.82 -13.78
C GLY A 204 -13.44 20.48 -12.45
N SER A 205 -14.53 20.08 -11.78
CA SER A 205 -14.82 20.56 -10.43
C SER A 205 -13.80 20.05 -9.43
N LEU A 206 -13.32 20.96 -8.58
CA LEU A 206 -12.32 20.66 -7.56
C LEU A 206 -12.97 20.08 -6.30
N ILE A 207 -12.45 18.96 -5.83
CA ILE A 207 -12.75 18.36 -4.53
C ILE A 207 -11.53 18.48 -3.63
N ARG A 208 -11.71 19.04 -2.43
CA ARG A 208 -10.74 18.92 -1.34
C ARG A 208 -11.28 17.93 -0.32
N PRO A 209 -10.67 16.76 -0.10
CA PRO A 209 -11.11 15.90 0.99
C PRO A 209 -11.16 16.66 2.32
N ASP A 210 -12.16 16.36 3.15
CA ASP A 210 -12.25 16.92 4.50
C ASP A 210 -10.97 16.51 5.28
N PRO A 211 -10.25 17.44 5.97
CA PRO A 211 -9.00 17.13 6.67
C PRO A 211 -9.12 16.04 7.75
N TRP A 212 -10.33 15.74 8.22
CA TRP A 212 -10.63 14.67 9.16
C TRP A 212 -10.83 13.29 8.49
N GLN A 213 -10.73 13.20 7.17
CA GLN A 213 -10.83 11.92 6.48
C GLN A 213 -9.66 10.98 6.79
N ASN A 214 -9.91 9.68 6.65
CA ASN A 214 -8.87 8.65 6.67
C ASN A 214 -8.44 8.26 5.25
N ALA A 215 -7.36 7.48 5.14
CA ALA A 215 -6.75 7.14 3.86
C ALA A 215 -7.66 6.26 2.99
N ALA A 216 -8.34 5.27 3.59
CA ALA A 216 -9.27 4.40 2.88
C ALA A 216 -10.44 5.17 2.24
N THR A 217 -10.99 6.13 2.97
CA THR A 217 -12.08 6.96 2.46
C THR A 217 -11.62 7.85 1.31
N VAL A 218 -10.48 8.54 1.46
CA VAL A 218 -9.96 9.40 0.38
C VAL A 218 -9.56 8.58 -0.84
N SER A 219 -8.99 7.40 -0.64
CA SER A 219 -8.70 6.45 -1.72
C SER A 219 -9.95 6.08 -2.53
N LEU A 220 -11.05 5.74 -1.85
CA LEU A 220 -12.32 5.44 -2.53
C LEU A 220 -12.94 6.66 -3.21
N GLN A 221 -12.87 7.85 -2.58
CA GLN A 221 -13.31 9.08 -3.24
C GLN A 221 -12.52 9.30 -4.54
N TYR A 222 -11.19 9.22 -4.49
CA TYR A 222 -10.35 9.38 -5.67
C TYR A 222 -10.64 8.30 -6.73
N PHE A 223 -10.78 7.05 -6.33
CA PHE A 223 -11.13 5.97 -7.25
C PHE A 223 -12.46 6.24 -7.98
N PHE A 224 -13.50 6.67 -7.25
CA PHE A 224 -14.79 7.00 -7.85
C PHE A 224 -14.77 8.25 -8.72
N SER A 225 -13.86 9.21 -8.48
CA SER A 225 -13.70 10.36 -9.38
C SER A 225 -13.09 9.99 -10.73
N LYS A 226 -12.41 8.84 -10.80
CA LYS A 226 -11.82 8.30 -12.04
C LYS A 226 -12.72 7.31 -12.78
N THR A 227 -13.78 6.81 -12.16
CA THR A 227 -14.60 5.70 -12.68
C THR A 227 -16.07 6.05 -12.90
N LEU A 228 -16.56 7.12 -12.27
CA LEU A 228 -17.97 7.51 -12.32
C LEU A 228 -18.12 8.95 -12.78
N SER A 229 -19.30 9.24 -13.35
CA SER A 229 -19.73 10.63 -13.59
C SER A 229 -19.84 11.41 -12.29
N VAL A 230 -19.88 12.74 -12.36
CA VAL A 230 -20.03 13.63 -11.18
C VAL A 230 -21.20 13.21 -10.27
N GLN A 231 -22.35 12.85 -10.86
CA GLN A 231 -23.51 12.37 -10.10
C GLN A 231 -23.22 11.02 -9.43
N GLY A 232 -22.60 10.08 -10.17
CA GLY A 232 -22.25 8.76 -9.64
C GLY A 232 -21.22 8.84 -8.52
N PHE A 233 -20.22 9.72 -8.64
CA PHE A 233 -19.24 10.01 -7.60
C PHE A 233 -19.92 10.46 -6.30
N HIS A 234 -20.77 11.49 -6.35
CA HIS A 234 -21.46 11.98 -5.15
C HIS A 234 -22.38 10.94 -4.51
N GLN A 235 -22.99 10.06 -5.31
CA GLN A 235 -23.75 8.94 -4.77
C GLN A 235 -22.83 7.91 -4.08
N ALA A 236 -21.73 7.52 -4.73
CA ALA A 236 -20.84 6.46 -4.28
C ALA A 236 -20.16 6.77 -2.94
N ILE A 237 -19.79 8.04 -2.71
CA ILE A 237 -19.08 8.48 -1.50
C ILE A 237 -20.01 8.79 -0.31
N GLY A 238 -21.33 8.63 -0.51
CA GLY A 238 -22.34 8.89 0.51
C GLY A 238 -22.79 7.63 1.26
N PRO A 239 -23.62 7.80 2.30
CA PRO A 239 -24.12 6.70 3.13
C PRO A 239 -25.04 5.72 2.38
N ASP A 240 -25.53 6.12 1.19
CA ASP A 240 -26.37 5.28 0.33
C ASP A 240 -25.59 4.63 -0.83
N GLY A 241 -24.28 4.87 -0.91
CA GLY A 241 -23.40 4.44 -2.00
C GLY A 241 -22.68 3.11 -1.74
N PHE A 242 -21.39 3.10 -2.06
CA PHE A 242 -20.53 1.91 -2.01
C PHE A 242 -20.56 1.19 -0.64
N ILE A 243 -20.60 1.97 0.44
CA ILE A 243 -20.63 1.42 1.81
C ILE A 243 -21.83 0.49 2.05
N LYS A 244 -22.98 0.69 1.40
CA LYS A 244 -24.12 -0.22 1.53
C LYS A 244 -23.82 -1.59 0.93
N THR A 245 -23.11 -1.63 -0.20
CA THR A 245 -22.68 -2.89 -0.80
C THR A 245 -21.69 -3.60 0.12
N TYR A 246 -20.70 -2.87 0.65
CA TYR A 246 -19.76 -3.44 1.62
C TYR A 246 -20.48 -4.01 2.85
N GLN A 247 -21.37 -3.23 3.48
CA GLN A 247 -22.07 -3.64 4.70
C GLN A 247 -23.02 -4.82 4.47
N LYS A 248 -23.65 -4.91 3.30
CA LYS A 248 -24.49 -6.05 2.92
C LYS A 248 -23.66 -7.34 2.82
N LEU A 249 -22.43 -7.25 2.34
CA LEU A 249 -21.54 -8.40 2.14
C LEU A 249 -20.78 -8.80 3.41
N PHE A 250 -20.34 -7.83 4.21
CA PHE A 250 -19.35 -8.05 5.26
C PHE A 250 -19.74 -7.50 6.65
N GLY A 251 -20.87 -6.81 6.78
CA GLY A 251 -21.30 -6.18 8.02
C GLY A 251 -20.62 -4.83 8.29
N ASP A 252 -20.64 -4.37 9.54
CA ASP A 252 -20.13 -3.06 9.92
C ASP A 252 -18.59 -3.03 10.02
N PRO A 253 -17.89 -2.32 9.12
CA PRO A 253 -16.42 -2.28 9.11
C PRO A 253 -15.83 -1.50 10.28
N TRP A 254 -16.60 -0.64 10.95
CA TRP A 254 -16.10 0.16 12.08
C TRP A 254 -15.91 -0.65 13.37
N THR A 255 -16.21 -1.94 13.32
CA THR A 255 -15.89 -2.91 14.37
C THR A 255 -14.46 -3.47 14.26
N ILE A 256 -13.75 -3.17 13.17
CA ILE A 256 -12.38 -3.63 12.91
C ILE A 256 -11.40 -2.76 13.69
N GLU A 257 -10.49 -3.41 14.42
CA GLU A 257 -9.46 -2.73 15.22
C GLU A 257 -8.45 -1.99 14.33
N PRO A 258 -8.02 -0.76 14.70
CA PRO A 258 -6.94 -0.05 14.03
C PRO A 258 -5.64 -0.86 13.96
N HIS A 259 -5.05 -0.95 12.77
CA HIS A 259 -3.90 -1.83 12.52
C HIS A 259 -2.53 -1.19 12.77
N ILE A 260 -2.41 0.14 12.80
CA ILE A 260 -1.14 0.84 13.08
C ILE A 260 -1.14 1.38 14.52
N PRO A 261 -0.19 0.94 15.38
CA PRO A 261 -0.08 1.45 16.73
C PRO A 261 0.54 2.86 16.73
N GLY A 262 0.44 3.54 17.88
CA GLY A 262 1.19 4.77 18.11
C GLY A 262 2.68 4.50 18.28
N SER A 263 3.51 5.42 17.79
CA SER A 263 4.98 5.34 17.81
C SER A 263 5.51 4.02 17.23
N LEU A 264 4.98 3.60 16.07
CA LEU A 264 5.46 2.43 15.35
C LEU A 264 6.94 2.61 14.98
N VAL A 265 7.76 1.61 15.29
CA VAL A 265 9.18 1.58 14.94
C VAL A 265 9.48 0.27 14.24
N GLN A 266 10.33 0.32 13.21
CA GLN A 266 10.85 -0.88 12.55
C GLN A 266 11.80 -1.63 13.49
N PRO A 267 11.76 -2.97 13.55
CA PRO A 267 12.82 -3.74 14.19
C PRO A 267 14.19 -3.51 13.50
N GLU A 268 15.26 -3.89 14.19
CA GLU A 268 16.58 -3.91 13.58
C GLU A 268 16.58 -4.84 12.36
N MET A 269 17.11 -4.35 11.24
CA MET A 269 17.27 -5.11 10.00
C MET A 269 18.67 -4.86 9.46
N ILE A 270 19.30 -5.91 8.93
CA ILE A 270 20.59 -5.83 8.24
C ILE A 270 20.37 -5.71 6.72
N LEU A 271 21.40 -5.34 5.97
CA LEU A 271 21.40 -5.41 4.51
C LEU A 271 21.10 -6.85 4.02
N PRO A 272 20.45 -7.04 2.86
CA PRO A 272 20.01 -8.35 2.38
C PRO A 272 21.15 -9.19 1.76
N TYR A 273 22.37 -9.00 2.24
CA TYR A 273 23.57 -9.69 1.77
C TYR A 273 24.65 -9.70 2.87
N GLU A 274 25.66 -10.55 2.69
CA GLU A 274 26.76 -10.69 3.63
C GLU A 274 27.59 -9.39 3.78
N LYS A 275 27.98 -9.05 5.01
CA LYS A 275 28.61 -7.75 5.34
C LYS A 275 29.96 -7.49 4.63
N ASP A 276 30.64 -8.54 4.19
CA ASP A 276 31.95 -8.46 3.57
C ASP A 276 31.89 -8.34 2.03
N GLU A 277 30.68 -8.29 1.46
CA GLU A 277 30.45 -8.16 0.03
C GLU A 277 30.01 -6.74 -0.35
N VAL A 278 30.55 -6.22 -1.45
CA VAL A 278 30.14 -4.90 -1.99
C VAL A 278 29.01 -5.09 -2.97
N TRP A 279 27.81 -4.68 -2.58
CA TRP A 279 26.65 -4.63 -3.47
C TRP A 279 26.36 -3.20 -3.93
N ALA A 280 25.72 -3.10 -5.09
CA ALA A 280 25.26 -1.82 -5.62
C ALA A 280 23.84 -1.52 -5.16
N PHE A 281 23.59 -0.28 -4.74
CA PHE A 281 22.25 0.27 -4.58
C PHE A 281 21.71 0.70 -5.93
N THR A 282 20.89 -0.16 -6.54
CA THR A 282 20.48 0.01 -7.94
C THR A 282 19.16 0.75 -8.10
N GLY A 283 18.35 0.83 -7.04
CA GLY A 283 17.04 1.47 -7.05
C GLY A 283 16.72 2.10 -5.71
N GLY A 284 16.57 3.44 -5.72
CA GLY A 284 16.03 4.23 -4.62
C GLY A 284 14.55 3.93 -4.36
N PRO A 285 13.91 4.57 -3.37
CA PRO A 285 12.49 4.37 -3.08
C PRO A 285 11.61 4.32 -4.33
N HIS A 286 10.89 3.21 -4.49
CA HIS A 286 9.94 2.96 -5.58
C HIS A 286 8.87 1.95 -5.15
N THR A 287 7.93 1.65 -6.03
CA THR A 287 6.76 0.81 -5.69
C THR A 287 7.14 -0.61 -5.30
N GLY A 288 6.58 -1.12 -4.20
CA GLY A 288 6.77 -2.53 -3.81
C GLY A 288 6.01 -3.52 -4.68
N TRP A 289 4.89 -3.09 -5.28
CA TRP A 289 4.18 -3.87 -6.28
C TRP A 289 3.30 -2.96 -7.14
N GLY A 290 3.26 -3.21 -8.45
CA GLY A 290 2.50 -2.41 -9.39
C GLY A 290 3.35 -1.30 -10.02
N SER A 291 2.79 -0.11 -10.18
CA SER A 291 3.46 1.01 -10.86
C SER A 291 3.27 2.39 -10.21
N MET A 292 2.43 2.49 -9.18
CA MET A 292 2.11 3.75 -8.48
C MET A 292 2.57 3.70 -7.01
N ALA A 293 2.22 4.70 -6.18
CA ALA A 293 2.55 4.69 -4.76
C ALA A 293 1.97 3.44 -4.04
N PRO A 294 2.57 3.00 -2.92
CA PRO A 294 3.63 3.65 -2.13
C PRO A 294 5.03 3.37 -2.68
N TRP A 295 5.96 4.28 -2.44
CA TRP A 295 7.39 4.01 -2.67
C TRP A 295 7.99 3.27 -1.47
N SER A 296 7.65 1.98 -1.34
CA SER A 296 7.99 1.11 -0.21
C SER A 296 9.24 0.25 -0.40
N ALA A 297 9.78 0.17 -1.62
CA ALA A 297 10.84 -0.76 -1.98
C ALA A 297 12.19 -0.11 -2.31
N LEU A 298 13.22 -0.94 -2.26
CA LEU A 298 14.62 -0.63 -2.57
C LEU A 298 15.20 -1.78 -3.42
N ASP A 299 16.14 -1.48 -4.31
CA ASP A 299 16.83 -2.50 -5.11
C ASP A 299 18.33 -2.58 -4.82
N PHE A 300 18.84 -3.81 -4.69
CA PHE A 300 20.25 -4.08 -4.47
C PHE A 300 20.75 -5.14 -5.45
N ALA A 301 21.84 -4.86 -6.16
CA ALA A 301 22.44 -5.82 -7.10
C ALA A 301 23.75 -6.42 -6.55
N PRO A 302 23.96 -7.73 -6.72
CA PRO A 302 25.20 -8.39 -6.32
C PRO A 302 26.38 -7.93 -7.20
N PRO A 303 27.62 -8.08 -6.70
CA PRO A 303 28.81 -7.83 -7.51
C PRO A 303 28.84 -8.75 -8.73
N SER A 304 29.20 -8.21 -9.89
CA SER A 304 29.15 -8.95 -11.15
C SER A 304 30.08 -8.42 -12.22
N THR A 305 30.56 -9.34 -13.07
CA THR A 305 31.17 -9.02 -14.37
C THR A 305 30.21 -9.21 -15.54
N ILE A 306 28.98 -9.66 -15.28
CA ILE A 306 27.93 -9.91 -16.27
C ILE A 306 26.90 -8.79 -16.17
N THR A 307 26.59 -8.16 -17.30
CA THR A 307 25.54 -7.15 -17.40
C THR A 307 24.22 -7.78 -17.83
N GLY A 308 23.11 -7.26 -17.32
CA GLY A 308 21.77 -7.72 -17.68
C GLY A 308 21.30 -8.86 -16.79
N CYS A 309 20.46 -9.75 -17.34
CA CYS A 309 19.79 -10.79 -16.56
C CYS A 309 20.57 -12.10 -16.52
N TYR A 310 20.87 -12.58 -15.32
CA TYR A 310 21.45 -13.89 -15.04
C TYR A 310 21.14 -14.33 -13.60
N GLU A 311 21.24 -15.62 -13.30
CA GLU A 311 21.19 -16.09 -11.92
C GLU A 311 22.54 -15.85 -11.23
N SER A 312 22.53 -15.14 -10.11
CA SER A 312 23.72 -14.87 -9.31
C SER A 312 24.30 -16.13 -8.67
N SER A 313 25.62 -16.15 -8.47
CA SER A 313 26.29 -17.11 -7.57
C SER A 313 26.49 -16.55 -6.15
N VAL A 314 26.26 -15.25 -5.96
CA VAL A 314 26.32 -14.57 -4.66
C VAL A 314 24.92 -14.61 -4.04
N PRO A 315 24.75 -15.11 -2.81
CA PRO A 315 23.43 -15.29 -2.20
C PRO A 315 22.84 -13.97 -1.69
N THR A 316 21.51 -13.92 -1.62
CA THR A 316 20.78 -12.95 -0.79
C THR A 316 20.49 -13.57 0.57
N THR A 317 20.43 -12.74 1.61
CA THR A 317 20.27 -13.16 2.99
C THR A 317 19.08 -12.50 3.68
N ALA A 318 18.57 -13.15 4.72
CA ALA A 318 17.48 -12.61 5.52
C ALA A 318 17.91 -11.33 6.25
N VAL A 319 17.15 -10.25 6.11
CA VAL A 319 17.41 -8.98 6.80
C VAL A 319 17.11 -9.04 8.30
N ALA A 320 16.34 -10.02 8.77
CA ALA A 320 15.93 -10.19 10.15
C ALA A 320 15.62 -11.66 10.46
N ASP A 321 15.46 -11.98 11.75
CA ASP A 321 14.91 -13.26 12.19
C ASP A 321 13.45 -13.40 11.73
N GLY A 322 13.05 -14.60 11.29
CA GLY A 322 11.66 -14.84 10.89
C GLY A 322 11.39 -16.23 10.34
N VAL A 323 10.21 -16.40 9.77
CA VAL A 323 9.74 -17.62 9.10
C VAL A 323 9.36 -17.28 7.67
N VAL A 324 9.79 -18.11 6.71
CA VAL A 324 9.34 -17.98 5.32
C VAL A 324 7.88 -18.42 5.23
N VAL A 325 6.96 -17.51 4.95
CA VAL A 325 5.50 -17.77 4.97
C VAL A 325 4.87 -17.87 3.59
N ARG A 326 5.53 -17.33 2.57
CA ARG A 326 5.07 -17.43 1.19
C ARG A 326 6.26 -17.44 0.23
N ASP A 327 6.14 -18.24 -0.83
CA ASP A 327 6.99 -18.17 -2.00
C ASP A 327 6.12 -18.16 -3.28
N GLY A 328 6.74 -17.87 -4.43
CA GLY A 328 6.05 -17.75 -5.72
C GLY A 328 7.05 -17.56 -6.85
N GLU A 329 6.62 -17.28 -8.08
CA GLU A 329 7.57 -17.03 -9.18
C GLU A 329 8.49 -15.85 -8.84
N GLY A 330 9.78 -16.12 -8.65
CA GLY A 330 10.77 -15.10 -8.29
C GLY A 330 10.67 -14.49 -6.90
N MET A 331 9.80 -14.95 -6.00
CA MET A 331 9.50 -14.22 -4.77
C MET A 331 9.51 -15.06 -3.49
N LEU A 332 9.77 -14.38 -2.37
CA LEU A 332 9.78 -14.94 -1.01
C LEU A 332 9.30 -13.89 0.00
N VAL A 333 8.54 -14.31 1.01
CA VAL A 333 8.01 -13.46 2.09
C VAL A 333 8.45 -14.00 3.44
N LEU A 334 9.03 -13.11 4.24
CA LEU A 334 9.52 -13.39 5.58
C LEU A 334 8.61 -12.72 6.62
N ASP A 335 7.98 -13.52 7.47
CA ASP A 335 7.22 -13.08 8.64
C ASP A 335 8.15 -12.99 9.86
N LEU A 336 8.18 -11.84 10.53
CA LEU A 336 9.13 -11.57 11.60
C LEU A 336 8.59 -11.87 12.99
N ASP A 337 7.28 -12.03 13.17
CA ASP A 337 6.72 -12.43 14.47
C ASP A 337 6.47 -13.95 14.58
N GLY A 338 6.50 -14.64 13.44
CA GLY A 338 6.57 -16.10 13.35
C GLY A 338 5.23 -16.80 13.59
N ASP A 339 4.12 -16.08 13.50
CA ASP A 339 2.77 -16.64 13.60
C ASP A 339 2.32 -17.35 12.30
N GLY A 340 3.07 -17.17 11.21
CA GLY A 340 2.81 -17.80 9.92
C GLY A 340 1.84 -17.02 9.03
N ASP A 341 1.49 -15.79 9.40
CA ASP A 341 0.47 -14.97 8.76
C ASP A 341 1.06 -13.66 8.20
N GLU A 342 1.12 -13.52 6.87
CA GLU A 342 1.69 -12.30 6.26
C GLU A 342 0.80 -11.03 6.37
N HIS A 343 -0.35 -11.15 7.04
CA HIS A 343 -1.29 -10.07 7.31
C HIS A 343 -1.03 -9.38 8.66
N THR A 344 -0.22 -9.98 9.54
CA THR A 344 0.12 -9.51 10.89
C THR A 344 1.60 -9.13 10.99
N GLY A 345 1.95 -8.41 12.05
CA GLY A 345 3.33 -8.14 12.41
C GLY A 345 4.12 -7.36 11.36
N TRP A 346 5.45 -7.50 11.45
CA TRP A 346 6.37 -7.03 10.42
C TRP A 346 6.60 -8.15 9.42
N VAL A 347 6.49 -7.82 8.13
CA VAL A 347 6.72 -8.76 7.03
C VAL A 347 7.66 -8.14 6.01
N VAL A 348 8.62 -8.92 5.51
CA VAL A 348 9.58 -8.49 4.49
C VAL A 348 9.36 -9.28 3.20
N PHE A 349 9.13 -8.56 2.11
CA PHE A 349 8.93 -9.09 0.77
C PHE A 349 10.24 -9.00 -0.02
N TYR A 350 10.65 -10.12 -0.62
CA TYR A 350 11.78 -10.23 -1.54
C TYR A 350 11.26 -10.67 -2.91
N LEU A 351 11.76 -10.02 -3.96
CA LEU A 351 11.48 -10.34 -5.35
C LEU A 351 12.78 -10.44 -6.14
N HIS A 352 12.71 -11.16 -7.26
CA HIS A 352 13.83 -11.56 -8.11
C HIS A 352 14.79 -12.53 -7.40
N VAL A 353 14.23 -13.51 -6.69
CA VAL A 353 14.96 -14.65 -6.11
C VAL A 353 14.73 -15.87 -6.99
N ALA A 354 15.80 -16.44 -7.54
CA ALA A 354 15.75 -17.63 -8.39
C ALA A 354 14.99 -18.80 -7.75
N GLU A 355 14.30 -19.62 -8.52
CA GLU A 355 13.73 -20.90 -8.06
C GLU A 355 14.83 -21.81 -7.50
N ARG A 356 16.03 -21.74 -8.10
CA ARG A 356 17.20 -22.53 -7.69
C ARG A 356 17.57 -22.24 -6.24
N ASP A 357 17.51 -23.30 -5.43
CA ASP A 357 17.91 -23.32 -4.03
C ASP A 357 17.16 -22.29 -3.15
N ARG A 358 16.06 -21.70 -3.61
CA ARG A 358 15.27 -20.80 -2.78
C ARG A 358 14.76 -21.53 -1.56
N VAL A 359 14.87 -20.87 -0.41
CA VAL A 359 14.42 -21.44 0.85
C VAL A 359 12.90 -21.68 0.81
N PRO A 360 12.42 -22.88 1.19
CA PRO A 360 11.00 -23.20 1.12
C PRO A 360 10.20 -22.58 2.28
N VAL A 361 8.88 -22.45 2.07
CA VAL A 361 7.91 -22.05 3.10
C VAL A 361 8.01 -22.94 4.35
N GLY A 362 7.87 -22.33 5.52
CA GLY A 362 8.01 -22.95 6.84
C GLY A 362 9.44 -22.94 7.38
N THR A 363 10.43 -22.48 6.62
CA THR A 363 11.82 -22.41 7.09
C THR A 363 11.98 -21.25 8.07
N LEU A 364 12.52 -21.55 9.26
CA LEU A 364 12.98 -20.54 10.20
C LEU A 364 14.37 -20.06 9.80
N VAL A 365 14.57 -18.76 9.79
CA VAL A 365 15.84 -18.11 9.45
C VAL A 365 16.23 -17.08 10.50
N LYS A 366 17.53 -16.86 10.62
CA LYS A 366 18.15 -15.77 11.38
C LYS A 366 18.60 -14.66 10.45
N ALA A 367 18.72 -13.44 10.98
CA ALA A 367 19.33 -12.35 10.24
C ALA A 367 20.72 -12.78 9.70
N GLY A 368 20.90 -12.71 8.39
CA GLY A 368 22.11 -13.13 7.67
C GLY A 368 22.07 -14.55 7.11
N ASP A 369 21.05 -15.35 7.44
CA ASP A 369 20.89 -16.68 6.84
C ASP A 369 20.57 -16.59 5.35
N PHE A 370 21.06 -17.56 4.59
CA PHE A 370 20.82 -17.72 3.17
C PHE A 370 19.31 -17.80 2.84
N LEU A 371 18.85 -17.08 1.82
CA LEU A 371 17.47 -17.15 1.31
C LEU A 371 17.35 -17.67 -0.13
N GLY A 372 18.43 -17.57 -0.92
CA GLY A 372 18.43 -17.93 -2.33
C GLY A 372 19.43 -17.08 -3.11
N TYR A 373 19.28 -17.09 -4.44
CA TYR A 373 20.14 -16.31 -5.34
C TYR A 373 19.35 -15.21 -6.06
N PRO A 374 19.86 -13.96 -6.11
CA PRO A 374 19.33 -12.93 -6.99
C PRO A 374 19.23 -13.38 -8.44
N SER A 375 18.16 -13.00 -9.13
CA SER A 375 17.85 -13.35 -10.51
C SER A 375 17.03 -12.23 -11.18
N CYS A 376 16.20 -12.59 -12.17
CA CYS A 376 15.19 -11.71 -12.76
C CYS A 376 13.82 -12.40 -12.82
N GLU A 377 13.68 -13.52 -12.12
CA GLU A 377 12.42 -14.25 -12.06
C GLU A 377 11.36 -13.40 -11.35
N GLY A 378 10.09 -13.61 -11.72
CA GLY A 378 8.98 -12.85 -11.19
C GLY A 378 8.93 -11.41 -11.70
N GLY A 379 7.74 -10.94 -12.05
CA GLY A 379 7.53 -9.53 -12.43
C GLY A 379 8.38 -9.06 -13.62
N ARG A 380 8.76 -7.77 -13.60
CA ARG A 380 9.57 -7.13 -14.64
C ARG A 380 10.91 -6.72 -14.05
N SER A 381 12.00 -7.13 -14.69
CA SER A 381 13.36 -6.75 -14.30
C SER A 381 14.21 -6.38 -15.52
N THR A 382 15.12 -5.41 -15.34
CA THR A 382 16.12 -5.00 -16.36
C THR A 382 17.48 -5.67 -16.17
N GLY A 383 17.69 -6.35 -15.03
CA GLY A 383 18.94 -7.03 -14.70
C GLY A 383 18.90 -7.65 -13.30
N THR A 384 19.91 -8.45 -12.97
CA THR A 384 19.95 -9.19 -11.70
C THR A 384 20.04 -8.28 -10.48
N HIS A 385 19.02 -8.31 -9.63
CA HIS A 385 18.97 -7.59 -8.36
C HIS A 385 18.01 -8.27 -7.38
N ILE A 386 17.99 -7.82 -6.13
CA ILE A 386 16.92 -8.09 -5.18
C ILE A 386 16.11 -6.82 -5.01
N HIS A 387 14.82 -6.95 -5.27
CA HIS A 387 13.82 -5.96 -4.92
C HIS A 387 13.27 -6.31 -3.53
N ILE A 388 13.37 -5.39 -2.57
CA ILE A 388 12.98 -5.62 -1.18
C ILE A 388 12.04 -4.53 -0.67
N ALA A 389 10.96 -4.94 -0.02
CA ALA A 389 9.97 -4.07 0.61
C ALA A 389 9.51 -4.65 1.94
N ARG A 390 8.79 -3.86 2.75
CA ARG A 390 8.20 -4.35 4.01
C ARG A 390 6.78 -3.87 4.22
N LYS A 391 6.02 -4.69 4.94
CA LYS A 391 4.66 -4.40 5.41
C LYS A 391 4.63 -4.40 6.94
N PHE A 392 3.69 -3.67 7.51
CA PHE A 392 3.27 -3.83 8.90
C PHE A 392 1.76 -4.03 8.96
N ASN A 393 1.29 -5.15 9.54
CA ASN A 393 -0.13 -5.53 9.58
C ASN A 393 -0.84 -5.35 8.21
N GLY A 394 -0.20 -5.79 7.14
CA GLY A 394 -0.73 -5.68 5.78
C GLY A 394 -0.61 -4.31 5.10
N GLU A 395 -0.20 -3.24 5.80
CA GLU A 395 0.07 -1.94 5.15
C GLU A 395 1.51 -1.91 4.62
N TRP A 396 1.72 -1.55 3.36
CA TRP A 396 3.07 -1.30 2.82
C TRP A 396 3.69 -0.10 3.52
N MET A 397 4.92 -0.25 4.01
CA MET A 397 5.61 0.86 4.67
C MET A 397 6.51 1.58 3.69
N VAL A 398 6.20 2.86 3.45
CA VAL A 398 7.04 3.75 2.64
C VAL A 398 8.49 3.73 3.11
N ALA A 399 9.43 3.63 2.17
CA ALA A 399 10.83 3.39 2.49
C ALA A 399 11.49 4.57 3.23
N ASP A 400 11.19 5.81 2.86
CA ASP A 400 11.82 7.02 3.40
C ASP A 400 10.93 7.83 4.37
N GLY A 401 9.79 7.27 4.77
CA GLY A 401 8.80 7.94 5.61
C GLY A 401 9.22 8.14 7.08
N VAL A 402 8.26 8.53 7.93
CA VAL A 402 8.49 8.74 9.38
C VAL A 402 8.89 7.45 10.10
N VAL A 403 8.48 6.29 9.58
CA VAL A 403 9.01 4.96 9.94
C VAL A 403 9.90 4.51 8.78
N PRO A 404 11.19 4.89 8.74
CA PRO A 404 12.09 4.62 7.61
C PRO A 404 12.48 3.13 7.50
N PHE A 405 12.79 2.68 6.28
CA PHE A 405 13.29 1.35 5.98
C PHE A 405 14.80 1.27 6.20
N VAL A 406 15.21 1.23 7.46
CA VAL A 406 16.62 1.26 7.85
C VAL A 406 17.23 -0.14 7.76
N LEU A 407 18.33 -0.28 7.02
CA LEU A 407 19.07 -1.54 6.82
C LEU A 407 20.54 -1.34 7.21
N SER A 408 21.02 -2.03 8.26
CA SER A 408 22.39 -1.84 8.80
C SER A 408 22.75 -0.36 9.08
N GLY A 409 21.76 0.43 9.52
CA GLY A 409 21.90 1.87 9.76
C GLY A 409 21.84 2.77 8.52
N TRP A 410 21.72 2.21 7.32
CA TRP A 410 21.45 2.97 6.09
C TRP A 410 19.99 3.38 6.03
N ARG A 411 19.74 4.68 5.98
CA ARG A 411 18.41 5.27 5.80
C ARG A 411 18.22 5.67 4.33
N PRO A 412 17.14 5.24 3.66
CA PRO A 412 16.82 5.72 2.32
C PRO A 412 16.25 7.15 2.35
N GLU A 413 16.59 7.92 1.33
CA GLU A 413 16.03 9.23 0.99
C GLU A 413 15.53 9.17 -0.46
N ARG A 414 14.24 9.47 -0.70
CA ARG A 414 13.70 9.42 -2.06
C ARG A 414 14.23 10.56 -2.94
N GLY A 415 14.37 10.28 -4.23
CA GLY A 415 14.55 11.27 -5.27
C GLY A 415 13.23 11.89 -5.70
N SER A 416 13.27 12.74 -6.73
CA SER A 416 12.07 13.39 -7.28
C SER A 416 11.19 12.45 -8.13
N VAL A 417 11.69 11.27 -8.47
CA VAL A 417 11.01 10.24 -9.28
C VAL A 417 11.35 8.86 -8.72
N PRO A 418 10.54 7.81 -9.01
CA PRO A 418 10.82 6.46 -8.54
C PRO A 418 12.24 5.99 -8.93
N TYR A 419 12.82 5.09 -8.12
CA TYR A 419 14.15 4.49 -8.29
C TYR A 419 15.33 5.44 -8.13
N LYS A 420 15.10 6.75 -8.03
CA LYS A 420 16.15 7.73 -7.73
C LYS A 420 16.13 8.03 -6.23
N GLY A 421 17.29 8.37 -5.68
CA GLY A 421 17.42 8.62 -4.25
C GLY A 421 18.81 8.27 -3.74
N TRP A 422 18.93 8.24 -2.42
CA TRP A 422 20.17 7.97 -1.71
C TRP A 422 19.94 6.98 -0.58
N LEU A 423 20.99 6.23 -0.20
CA LEU A 423 21.13 5.71 1.15
C LEU A 423 22.06 6.62 1.93
N VAL A 424 21.75 6.89 3.20
CA VAL A 424 22.52 7.78 4.07
C VAL A 424 22.82 7.07 5.40
N LYS A 425 24.09 7.08 5.81
CA LYS A 425 24.57 6.55 7.09
C LYS A 425 25.66 7.48 7.64
N GLY A 426 25.32 8.28 8.65
CA GLY A 426 26.20 9.36 9.12
C GLY A 426 26.53 10.34 8.00
N ASP A 427 27.82 10.57 7.74
CA ASP A 427 28.30 11.43 6.65
C ASP A 427 28.37 10.73 5.29
N MET A 428 28.12 9.41 5.23
CA MET A 428 28.18 8.63 3.99
C MET A 428 26.87 8.71 3.22
N ARG A 429 26.99 8.80 1.89
CA ARG A 429 25.85 8.80 0.96
C ARG A 429 26.15 7.89 -0.22
N VAL A 430 25.19 7.04 -0.58
CA VAL A 430 25.25 6.12 -1.73
C VAL A 430 24.12 6.47 -2.69
N LEU A 431 24.43 6.75 -3.94
CA LEU A 431 23.47 7.16 -4.96
C LEU A 431 22.80 5.94 -5.60
N ALA A 432 21.48 5.95 -5.72
CA ALA A 432 20.78 4.93 -6.50
C ALA A 432 21.11 5.04 -8.00
N SER A 433 21.55 3.95 -8.63
CA SER A 433 21.84 3.91 -10.07
C SER A 433 21.51 2.58 -10.72
N ASP A 434 20.68 2.61 -11.76
CA ASP A 434 20.38 1.49 -12.65
C ASP A 434 21.55 1.15 -13.60
N ASN A 435 22.58 2.00 -13.61
CA ASN A 435 23.88 1.72 -14.21
C ASN A 435 24.97 1.91 -13.13
N PRO A 436 25.24 0.89 -12.32
CA PRO A 436 26.05 1.04 -11.12
C PRO A 436 27.48 1.49 -11.39
N ASP A 437 27.95 2.43 -10.58
CA ASP A 437 29.35 2.85 -10.48
C ASP A 437 29.77 2.96 -9.01
N TYR A 438 30.98 3.49 -8.75
CA TYR A 438 31.51 3.64 -7.39
C TYR A 438 30.64 4.49 -6.45
N GLN A 439 29.75 5.35 -6.96
CA GLN A 439 28.84 6.16 -6.13
C GLN A 439 27.63 5.37 -5.64
N SER A 440 27.30 4.27 -6.32
CA SER A 440 26.21 3.36 -5.96
C SER A 440 26.65 2.15 -5.16
N MET A 441 27.96 1.95 -4.97
CA MET A 441 28.49 0.87 -4.17
C MET A 441 28.31 1.16 -2.68
N ILE A 442 27.70 0.23 -1.97
CA ILE A 442 27.56 0.32 -0.51
C ILE A 442 28.89 -0.13 0.10
N PRO A 443 29.58 0.72 0.89
CA PRO A 443 30.82 0.34 1.54
C PRO A 443 30.63 -0.85 2.48
N VAL A 444 31.63 -1.74 2.53
CA VAL A 444 31.75 -2.71 3.63
C VAL A 444 31.98 -1.96 4.94
N ASP A 445 31.32 -2.41 6.00
CA ASP A 445 31.37 -1.81 7.34
C ASP A 445 32.69 -2.06 8.07
#